data_AF-A0A845JZK2-F1
#
_entry.id   AF-A0A845JZK2-F1
#
_cell.length_a   1.000
_cell.length_b   1.000
_cell.length_c   1.000
_cell.angle_alpha   90.00
_cell.angle_beta   90.00
_cell.angle_gamma   90.00
#
_symmetry.space_group_name_H-M   'P 1'
#
loop_
_entity.id
_entity.type
_entity.pdbx_description
1 polymer ?
#
loop_
_entity_poly.entity_id
_entity_poly.type
_entity_poly.pdbx_seq_one_letter_code
_entity_poly.pdbx_strand_id
1 'polypeptide(L)'
;MHSNIFQLLVDTGIVGLVSWLSIWLAYFIEFFKRWRILVRDKLQDDAGILIGSSAAVLAFLTGGFFETNIYDSEVAMLLYFLMGISLAKVKKQNP
;
A
#
# COMPACT_ATOMS: atom_id res chain seq x y z
N MET A 1 -5.99 12.60 -22.65
CA MET A 1 -5.87 11.35 -21.87
C MET A 1 -4.39 11.14 -21.57
N HIS A 2 -3.89 11.59 -20.41
CA HIS A 2 -2.47 11.48 -20.03
C HIS A 2 -2.33 10.38 -18.95
N SER A 3 -1.51 9.36 -19.20
CA SER A 3 -1.22 8.32 -18.22
C SER A 3 -0.31 8.84 -17.11
N ASN A 4 -0.73 8.63 -15.86
CA ASN A 4 -0.09 9.12 -14.64
C ASN A 4 1.42 8.79 -14.55
N ILE A 5 1.82 7.62 -15.05
CA ILE A 5 3.22 7.15 -15.06
C ILE A 5 4.10 8.00 -15.97
N PHE A 6 3.59 8.40 -17.14
CA PHE A 6 4.34 9.25 -18.06
C PHE A 6 4.49 10.67 -17.52
N GLN A 7 3.45 11.19 -16.85
CA GLN A 7 3.51 12.52 -16.23
C GLN A 7 4.45 12.52 -15.01
N LEU A 8 4.38 11.50 -14.15
CA LEU A 8 5.33 11.33 -13.04
C LEU A 8 6.78 11.17 -13.53
N LEU A 9 7.00 10.41 -14.62
CA LEU A 9 8.31 10.25 -15.26
C LEU A 9 8.85 11.57 -15.81
N VAL A 10 7.98 12.39 -16.41
CA VAL A 10 8.36 13.68 -17.00
C VAL A 10 8.61 14.73 -15.91
N ASP A 11 7.77 14.78 -14.88
CA ASP A 11 7.82 15.79 -13.83
C ASP A 11 8.92 15.51 -12.79
N THR A 12 9.12 14.24 -12.43
CA THR A 12 10.05 13.84 -11.34
C THR A 12 11.28 13.08 -11.84
N GLY A 13 11.31 12.74 -13.13
CA GLY A 13 12.34 11.92 -13.72
C GLY A 13 12.29 10.46 -13.26
N ILE A 14 13.27 9.69 -13.73
CA ILE A 14 13.47 8.29 -13.34
C ILE A 14 13.68 8.14 -11.83
N VAL A 15 14.29 9.14 -11.18
CA VAL A 15 14.56 9.12 -9.72
C VAL A 15 13.26 9.15 -8.92
N GLY A 16 12.29 9.97 -9.32
CA GLY A 16 10.99 10.01 -8.65
C GLY A 16 10.19 8.73 -8.86
N LEU A 17 10.22 8.15 -10.06
CA LEU A 17 9.61 6.86 -10.33
C LEU A 17 10.21 5.72 -9.51
N VAL A 18 11.55 5.67 -9.41
CA VAL A 18 12.25 4.68 -8.58
C VAL A 18 11.88 4.86 -7.10
N SER A 19 11.84 6.09 -6.61
CA SER A 19 11.44 6.41 -5.23
C SER A 19 10.00 5.97 -4.97
N TRP A 20 9.08 6.26 -5.90
CA TRP A 20 7.69 5.84 -5.79
C TRP A 20 7.55 4.32 -5.80
N LEU A 21 8.22 3.62 -6.72
CA LEU A 21 8.27 2.15 -6.75
C LEU A 21 8.85 1.56 -5.47
N SER A 22 9.84 2.21 -4.86
CA SER A 22 10.46 1.72 -3.62
C SER A 22 9.49 1.70 -2.44
N ILE A 23 8.54 2.63 -2.37
CA ILE A 23 7.49 2.67 -1.34
C ILE A 23 6.58 1.45 -1.46
N TRP A 24 6.14 1.14 -2.69
CA TRP A 24 5.33 -0.05 -2.96
C TRP A 24 6.09 -1.33 -2.64
N LEU A 25 7.36 -1.41 -3.03
CA LEU A 25 8.21 -2.57 -2.79
C LEU A 25 8.38 -2.84 -1.28
N ALA A 26 8.66 -1.79 -0.50
CA ALA A 26 8.75 -1.88 0.95
C ALA A 26 7.42 -2.32 1.59
N TYR A 27 6.29 -1.75 1.14
CA TYR A 27 4.96 -2.12 1.62
C TYR A 27 4.64 -3.60 1.35
N PHE A 28 4.91 -4.09 0.13
CA PHE A 28 4.67 -5.50 -0.20
C PHE A 28 5.55 -6.45 0.62
N ILE A 29 6.82 -6.12 0.84
CA ILE A 29 7.71 -6.93 1.70
C ILE A 29 7.14 -7.07 3.12
N GLU A 30 6.72 -5.95 3.72
CA GLU A 30 6.11 -5.96 5.07
C GLU A 30 4.78 -6.71 5.10
N PHE A 31 3.93 -6.53 4.08
CA PHE A 31 2.68 -7.28 3.92
C PHE A 31 2.94 -8.79 3.87
N PHE A 32 3.86 -9.26 3.02
CA PHE A 32 4.17 -10.69 2.90
C PHE A 32 4.76 -11.28 4.18
N LYS A 33 5.58 -10.52 4.90
CA LYS A 33 6.15 -10.93 6.18
C LYS A 33 5.05 -11.14 7.22
N ARG A 34 4.10 -10.20 7.32
CA ARG A 34 2.96 -10.27 8.26
C ARG A 34 1.95 -11.34 7.87
N TRP A 35 1.64 -11.44 6.57
CA TRP A 35 0.82 -12.52 6.02
C TRP A 35 1.34 -13.89 6.44
N ARG A 36 2.66 -14.12 6.29
CA ARG A 36 3.30 -15.39 6.68
C ARG A 36 3.18 -15.67 8.18
N ILE A 37 3.27 -14.64 9.03
CA ILE A 37 3.11 -14.77 10.48
C ILE A 37 1.66 -15.12 10.82
N LEU A 38 0.68 -14.43 10.24
CA LEU A 38 -0.75 -14.69 10.51
C LEU A 38 -1.19 -16.08 10.05
N VAL A 39 -0.70 -16.54 8.88
CA VAL A 39 -0.93 -17.90 8.38
C VAL A 39 -0.31 -18.93 9.32
N ARG A 40 0.89 -18.66 9.86
CA ARG A 40 1.57 -19.56 10.80
C ARG A 40 0.89 -19.64 12.16
N ASP A 41 0.46 -18.51 12.70
CA ASP A 41 -0.09 -18.39 14.06
C ASP A 41 -1.62 -18.57 14.11
N LYS A 42 -2.29 -18.86 12.99
CA LYS A 42 -3.76 -19.01 12.86
C LYS A 42 -4.56 -17.84 13.47
N LEU A 43 -3.99 -16.63 13.48
CA LEU A 43 -4.65 -15.41 13.95
C LEU A 43 -5.64 -14.91 12.88
N GLN A 44 -6.82 -15.53 12.83
CA GLN A 44 -7.85 -15.25 11.83
C GLN A 44 -8.48 -13.86 11.99
N ASP A 45 -8.65 -13.37 13.23
CA ASP A 45 -9.21 -12.03 13.50
C ASP A 45 -8.34 -10.90 12.91
N ASP A 46 -7.02 -11.08 12.90
CA ASP A 46 -6.08 -10.06 12.44
C ASP A 46 -5.81 -10.13 10.93
N ALA A 47 -6.08 -11.30 10.34
CA ALA A 47 -5.95 -11.53 8.91
C ALA A 47 -7.00 -10.74 8.11
N GLY A 48 -8.23 -10.60 8.63
CA GLY A 48 -9.28 -9.85 7.94
C GLY A 48 -8.93 -8.39 7.68
N ILE A 49 -8.37 -7.71 8.69
CA ILE A 49 -7.94 -6.31 8.59
C ILE A 49 -6.73 -6.19 7.66
N LEU A 50 -5.73 -7.06 7.81
CA LEU A 50 -4.55 -7.05 6.94
C LEU A 50 -4.94 -7.24 5.47
N ILE A 51 -5.72 -8.27 5.14
CA ILE A 51 -6.14 -8.56 3.76
C ILE A 51 -7.04 -7.45 3.23
N GLY A 52 -8.04 -7.02 4.01
CA GLY A 52 -9.03 -6.03 3.57
C GLY A 52 -8.40 -4.67 3.29
N SER A 53 -7.56 -4.17 4.20
CA SER A 53 -6.84 -2.91 4.00
C SER A 53 -5.85 -3.01 2.84
N SER A 54 -5.14 -4.14 2.68
CA SER A 54 -4.22 -4.32 1.55
C SER A 54 -4.93 -4.51 0.21
N ALA A 55 -6.14 -5.09 0.19
CA ALA A 55 -6.98 -5.16 -1.00
C ALA A 55 -7.44 -3.77 -1.46
N ALA A 56 -7.80 -2.88 -0.53
CA ALA A 56 -8.13 -1.48 -0.86
C ALA A 56 -6.92 -0.75 -1.45
N VAL A 57 -5.72 -0.97 -0.91
CA VAL A 57 -4.46 -0.43 -1.44
C VAL A 57 -4.16 -0.95 -2.85
N LEU A 58 -4.40 -2.25 -3.11
CA LEU A 58 -4.25 -2.85 -4.44
C LEU A 58 -5.28 -2.32 -5.45
N ALA A 59 -6.53 -2.12 -5.02
CA ALA A 59 -7.58 -1.54 -5.84
C ALA A 59 -7.23 -0.09 -6.21
N PHE A 60 -6.72 0.70 -5.27
CA PHE A 60 -6.22 2.05 -5.56
C PHE A 60 -5.04 2.04 -6.53
N LEU A 61 -4.06 1.16 -6.34
CA LEU A 61 -2.92 1.03 -7.24
C LEU A 61 -3.38 0.67 -8.66
N THR A 62 -4.32 -0.27 -8.79
CA THR A 62 -4.89 -0.70 -10.07
C THR A 62 -5.70 0.42 -10.72
N GLY A 63 -6.52 1.14 -9.95
CA GLY A 63 -7.28 2.31 -10.44
C GLY A 63 -6.38 3.46 -10.88
N GLY A 64 -5.25 3.67 -10.21
CA GLY A 64 -4.24 4.68 -10.56
C GLY A 64 -3.55 4.45 -11.91
N PHE A 65 -3.65 3.24 -12.50
CA PHE A 65 -3.22 2.99 -13.88
C PHE A 65 -4.21 3.54 -14.92
N PHE A 66 -5.49 3.65 -14.58
CA PHE A 66 -6.57 4.03 -15.51
C PHE A 66 -7.02 5.48 -15.34
N GLU A 67 -6.93 6.04 -14.13
CA GLU A 67 -7.36 7.41 -13.80
C GLU A 67 -6.27 8.24 -13.10
N THR A 68 -6.24 9.55 -13.35
CA THR A 68 -5.37 10.51 -12.63
C THR A 68 -5.91 10.75 -11.22
N ASN A 69 -5.54 9.88 -10.27
CA ASN A 69 -5.97 9.98 -8.86
C ASN A 69 -4.79 10.11 -7.86
N ILE A 70 -3.55 10.16 -8.35
CA ILE A 70 -2.34 10.24 -7.50
C ILE A 70 -2.10 11.67 -6.97
N TYR A 71 -2.58 12.69 -7.69
CA TYR A 71 -2.42 14.10 -7.31
C TYR A 71 -3.56 14.63 -6.43
N ASP A 72 -4.60 13.83 -6.21
CA ASP A 72 -5.66 14.19 -5.28
C ASP A 72 -5.20 13.88 -3.85
N SER A 73 -5.05 14.94 -3.05
CA SER A 73 -4.61 14.83 -1.66
C SER A 73 -5.58 14.04 -0.78
N GLU A 74 -6.89 14.07 -1.07
CA GLU A 74 -7.89 13.36 -0.27
C GLU A 74 -7.67 11.84 -0.39
N VAL A 75 -7.42 11.38 -1.62
CA VAL A 75 -7.25 9.97 -1.89
C VAL A 75 -5.86 9.48 -1.49
N ALA A 76 -4.82 10.32 -1.65
CA ALA A 76 -3.48 10.02 -1.15
C ALA A 76 -3.46 9.86 0.38
N MET A 77 -4.14 10.74 1.12
CA MET A 77 -4.24 10.64 2.58
C MET A 77 -4.97 9.37 3.02
N LEU A 78 -6.10 9.04 2.37
CA LEU A 78 -6.84 7.82 2.66
C LEU A 78 -5.99 6.57 2.39
N LEU A 79 -5.24 6.56 1.30
CA LEU A 79 -4.32 5.47 0.96
C LEU A 79 -3.28 5.25 2.06
N TYR A 80 -2.57 6.30 2.48
CA TYR A 80 -1.55 6.18 3.54
C TYR A 80 -2.17 5.79 4.88
N PHE A 81 -3.38 6.25 5.19
CA PHE A 81 -4.12 5.83 6.38
C PHE A 81 -4.44 4.33 6.36
N LEU A 82 -4.92 3.79 5.23
CA LEU A 82 -5.20 2.36 5.06
C LEU A 82 -3.93 1.51 5.11
N MET A 83 -2.82 1.99 4.52
CA MET A 83 -1.51 1.35 4.67
C MET A 83 -1.08 1.31 6.13
N GLY A 84 -1.28 2.41 6.87
CA GLY A 84 -1.01 2.49 8.30
C GLY A 84 -1.82 1.48 9.11
N ILE A 85 -3.13 1.36 8.86
CA ILE A 85 -4.01 0.39 9.52
C ILE A 85 -3.57 -1.05 9.22
N SER A 86 -3.29 -1.35 7.95
CA SER A 86 -2.76 -2.67 7.54
C SER A 86 -1.51 -3.05 8.35
N LEU A 87 -0.66 -2.07 8.66
CA LEU A 87 0.59 -2.26 9.40
C LEU A 87 0.50 -1.99 10.91
N ALA A 88 -0.63 -1.54 11.45
CA ALA A 88 -0.73 -1.11 12.85
C ALA A 88 -0.71 -2.27 13.86
N LYS A 89 -0.93 -3.52 13.43
CA LYS A 89 -0.82 -4.70 14.32
C LYS A 89 0.54 -5.38 14.20
N VAL A 90 1.44 -5.14 15.17
CA VAL A 90 2.08 -6.19 16.01
C VAL A 90 2.66 -5.49 17.26
N LYS A 91 1.93 -5.51 18.38
CA LYS A 91 2.56 -5.69 19.70
C LYS A 91 1.70 -6.66 20.48
N LYS A 92 2.18 -7.90 20.55
CA LYS A 92 1.72 -8.88 21.52
C LYS A 92 1.95 -8.27 22.90
N GLN A 93 0.86 -8.03 23.62
CA GLN A 93 0.90 -7.90 25.07
C GLN A 93 1.58 -9.18 25.59
N ASN A 94 2.82 -9.06 26.07
CA ASN A 94 3.36 -10.08 26.94
C ASN A 94 2.90 -9.73 28.37
N PRO A 95 2.52 -10.75 29.17
CA PRO A 95 1.89 -10.61 30.48
C PRO A 95 2.79 -9.91 31.51
#